data_AF-A0A7J6W2C5-F1
#
_entry.id   AF-A0A7J6W2C5-F1
#
_cell.length_a   1.000
_cell.length_b   1.000
_cell.length_c   1.000
_cell.angle_alpha   90.00
_cell.angle_beta   90.00
_cell.angle_gamma   90.00
#
_symmetry.space_group_name_H-M   'P 1'
#
loop_
_entity.id
_entity.type
_entity.pdbx_description
1 polymer ?
#
loop_
_entity_poly.entity_id
_entity_poly.type
_entity_poly.pdbx_seq_one_letter_code
_entity_poly.pdbx_strand_id
1 'polypeptide(L)'
;KDSYVFLINWFSRFSQFKNSDFYIAGESYAGFYIPELAQLLVRKNLHAHPSSKILLKGVMIGNGMMDFINTRRGVYEYHWTHALISDNNYQGLMKNCIDIKSGCQEFTDKATEETVLTLIRAGKIARQIHISFARI
;
A
#
# COMPACT_ATOMS: atom_id res chain seq x y z
N LYS A 1 8.23 10.53 -13.36
CA LYS A 1 9.23 11.41 -14.04
C LYS A 1 9.50 12.70 -13.25
N ASP A 2 8.47 13.43 -12.83
CA ASP A 2 8.65 14.72 -12.15
C ASP A 2 9.34 14.60 -10.79
N SER A 3 9.08 13.53 -10.03
CA SER A 3 9.81 13.26 -8.78
C SER A 3 11.32 13.10 -8.99
N TYR A 4 11.75 12.54 -10.14
CA TYR A 4 13.17 12.48 -10.48
C TYR A 4 13.73 13.88 -10.75
N VAL A 5 13.03 14.70 -11.53
CA VAL A 5 13.44 16.09 -11.82
C VAL A 5 13.53 16.90 -10.53
N PHE A 6 12.54 16.75 -9.65
CA PHE A 6 12.54 17.33 -8.31
C PHE A 6 13.81 16.94 -7.55
N LEU A 7 14.15 15.65 -7.47
CA LEU A 7 15.34 15.19 -6.74
C LEU A 7 16.63 15.77 -7.29
N ILE A 8 16.79 15.82 -8.62
CA ILE A 8 17.98 16.43 -9.26
C ILE A 8 18.11 17.91 -8.88
N ASN A 9 17.01 18.66 -8.94
CA ASN A 9 17.01 20.08 -8.57
C ASN A 9 17.22 20.26 -7.06
N TRP A 10 16.66 19.38 -6.23
CA TRP A 10 16.81 19.40 -4.78
C TRP A 10 18.27 19.18 -4.38
N PHE A 11 18.95 18.15 -4.91
CA PHE A 11 20.37 17.91 -4.64
C PHE A 11 21.30 18.97 -5.22
N SER A 12 20.89 19.65 -6.30
CA SER A 12 21.62 20.82 -6.82
C SER A 12 21.55 21.99 -5.84
N ARG A 13 20.35 22.25 -5.29
CA ARG A 13 20.12 23.33 -4.32
C ARG A 13 20.73 23.03 -2.93
N PHE A 14 20.67 21.78 -2.50
CA PHE A 14 21.17 21.32 -1.19
C PHE A 14 22.36 20.37 -1.38
N SER A 15 23.44 20.93 -1.95
CA SER A 15 24.63 20.18 -2.35
C SER A 15 25.37 19.48 -1.20
N GLN A 16 25.15 19.90 0.05
CA GLN A 16 25.71 19.24 1.23
C GLN A 16 25.23 17.79 1.40
N PHE A 17 24.07 17.42 0.85
CA PHE A 17 23.53 16.05 0.94
C PHE A 17 23.93 15.16 -0.24
N LYS A 18 24.66 15.68 -1.22
CA LYS A 18 24.94 15.00 -2.49
C LYS A 18 25.71 13.68 -2.34
N ASN A 19 26.55 13.59 -1.32
CA ASN A 19 27.33 12.39 -1.01
C ASN A 19 26.70 11.55 0.11
N SER A 20 25.50 11.91 0.57
CA SER A 20 24.78 11.14 1.59
C SER A 20 24.13 9.91 0.98
N ASP A 21 24.03 8.85 1.77
CA ASP A 21 23.21 7.69 1.44
C ASP A 21 21.74 8.12 1.31
N PHE A 22 21.12 7.77 0.19
CA PHE A 22 19.75 8.17 -0.12
C PHE A 22 18.81 6.95 -0.06
N TYR A 23 17.70 7.11 0.63
CA TYR A 23 16.65 6.09 0.77
C TYR A 23 15.30 6.69 0.38
N ILE A 24 14.43 5.87 -0.21
CA ILE A 24 13.06 6.26 -0.53
C ILE A 24 12.12 5.40 0.31
N ALA A 25 11.26 6.05 1.09
CA ALA A 25 10.24 5.40 1.90
C ALA A 25 8.84 5.93 1.55
N GLY A 26 7.83 5.09 1.71
CA GLY A 26 6.44 5.46 1.45
C GLY A 26 5.47 4.32 1.78
N GLU A 27 4.18 4.64 1.71
CA GLU A 27 3.10 3.75 2.12
C GLU A 27 2.00 3.66 1.05
N SER A 28 1.19 2.60 1.10
CA SER A 28 -0.04 2.47 0.33
C SER A 28 0.26 2.46 -1.18
N TYR A 29 -0.28 3.40 -1.95
CA TYR A 29 -0.04 3.47 -3.38
C TYR A 29 1.42 3.78 -3.76
N ALA A 30 2.25 4.16 -2.79
CA ALA A 30 3.70 4.27 -2.98
C ALA A 30 4.37 2.92 -3.34
N GLY A 31 3.67 1.79 -3.15
CA GLY A 31 4.08 0.50 -3.72
C GLY A 31 4.27 0.51 -5.23
N PHE A 32 3.61 1.43 -5.97
CA PHE A 32 3.90 1.69 -7.38
C PHE A 32 4.93 2.79 -7.58
N TYR A 33 4.81 3.91 -6.84
CA TYR A 33 5.67 5.08 -7.05
C TYR A 33 7.14 4.80 -6.75
N ILE A 34 7.43 4.07 -5.67
CA ILE A 34 8.80 3.88 -5.19
C ILE A 34 9.60 2.97 -6.14
N PRO A 35 9.11 1.77 -6.54
CA PRO A 35 9.85 0.95 -7.49
C PRO A 35 10.10 1.65 -8.83
N GLU A 36 9.11 2.41 -9.33
CA GLU A 36 9.25 3.15 -10.58
C GLU A 36 10.32 4.25 -10.48
N LEU A 37 10.28 5.06 -9.41
CA LEU A 37 11.25 6.12 -9.19
C LEU A 37 12.66 5.56 -8.93
N ALA A 38 12.77 4.51 -8.12
CA ALA A 38 14.03 3.83 -7.83
C ALA A 38 14.65 3.26 -9.12
N GLN A 39 13.86 2.59 -9.96
CA GLN A 39 14.32 2.09 -11.25
C GLN A 39 14.81 3.24 -12.15
N LEU A 40 14.07 4.36 -12.19
CA LEU A 40 14.47 5.53 -12.98
C LEU A 40 15.79 6.13 -12.49
N LEU A 41 15.99 6.26 -11.18
CA LEU A 41 17.24 6.74 -10.58
C LEU A 41 18.42 5.84 -10.95
N VAL A 42 18.28 4.52 -10.79
CA VAL A 42 19.33 3.56 -11.14
C VAL A 42 19.69 3.68 -12.63
N ARG A 43 18.69 3.69 -13.52
CA ARG A 43 18.92 3.83 -14.97
C ARG A 43 19.62 5.15 -15.33
N LYS A 44 19.24 6.26 -14.71
CA LYS A 44 19.87 7.56 -14.96
C LYS A 44 21.30 7.62 -14.42
N ASN A 45 21.57 7.00 -13.28
CA ASN A 45 22.92 6.91 -12.71
C ASN A 45 23.92 6.15 -13.60
N LEU A 46 23.48 5.18 -14.41
CA LEU A 46 24.35 4.44 -15.34
C LEU A 46 25.02 5.33 -16.39
N HIS A 47 24.35 6.41 -16.79
CA HIS A 47 24.83 7.32 -17.83
C HIS A 47 25.21 8.71 -17.28
N ALA A 48 25.11 8.91 -15.97
CA ALA A 48 25.42 10.18 -15.33
C ALA A 48 26.91 10.28 -14.99
N HIS A 49 27.46 11.50 -15.07
CA HIS A 49 28.76 11.83 -14.50
C HIS A 49 28.76 11.49 -12.99
N PRO A 50 29.87 10.99 -12.40
CA PRO A 50 29.92 10.63 -10.98
C PRO A 50 29.39 11.72 -10.04
N SER A 51 29.69 12.98 -10.35
CA SER A 51 29.20 14.15 -9.62
C SER A 51 27.73 14.51 -9.88
N SER A 52 26.95 13.72 -10.60
CA SER A 52 25.50 13.96 -10.79
C SER A 52 24.66 12.78 -10.33
N LYS A 53 25.29 11.74 -9.76
CA LYS A 53 24.61 10.54 -9.28
C LYS A 53 23.96 10.80 -7.93
N ILE A 54 22.75 10.26 -7.77
CA ILE A 54 22.09 10.16 -6.45
C ILE A 54 22.42 8.79 -5.88
N LEU A 55 23.01 8.73 -4.69
CA LEU A 55 23.50 7.49 -4.06
C LEU A 55 22.35 6.69 -3.41
N LEU A 56 21.40 6.20 -4.23
CA LEU A 56 20.31 5.35 -3.78
C LEU A 56 20.86 4.06 -3.16
N LYS A 57 20.59 3.85 -1.87
CA LYS A 57 21.00 2.66 -1.11
C LYS A 57 19.89 1.65 -0.89
N GLY A 58 18.65 2.11 -0.83
CA GLY A 58 17.53 1.21 -0.57
C GLY A 58 16.18 1.89 -0.66
N VAL A 59 15.15 1.05 -0.58
CA VAL A 59 13.75 1.46 -0.57
C VAL A 59 13.01 0.75 0.56
N MET A 60 12.02 1.42 1.14
CA MET A 60 11.11 0.85 2.13
C MET A 60 9.67 1.16 1.73
N ILE A 61 8.82 0.14 1.71
CA ILE A 61 7.41 0.28 1.32
C ILE A 61 6.56 -0.33 2.43
N GLY A 62 5.81 0.50 3.15
CA GLY A 62 4.83 0.07 4.17
C GLY A 62 3.47 -0.18 3.54
N ASN A 63 2.79 -1.28 3.90
CA ASN A 63 1.42 -1.60 3.46
C ASN A 63 1.17 -1.30 1.96
N GLY A 64 2.16 -1.59 1.12
CA GLY A 64 2.21 -1.11 -0.26
C GLY A 64 1.33 -1.93 -1.20
N MET A 65 0.68 -1.24 -2.14
CA MET A 65 0.05 -1.91 -3.28
C MET A 65 1.12 -2.28 -4.30
N MET A 66 1.41 -3.57 -4.43
CA MET A 66 2.48 -4.10 -5.31
C MET A 66 1.92 -4.69 -6.60
N ASP A 67 0.80 -5.39 -6.48
CA ASP A 67 0.08 -6.04 -7.58
C ASP A 67 -1.41 -6.01 -7.26
N PHE A 68 -2.24 -5.59 -8.22
CA PHE A 68 -3.67 -5.41 -7.99
C PHE A 68 -4.37 -6.72 -7.64
N ILE A 69 -4.02 -7.83 -8.31
CA ILE A 69 -4.67 -9.13 -8.14
C ILE A 69 -4.37 -9.70 -6.75
N ASN A 70 -3.08 -9.75 -6.39
CA ASN A 70 -2.64 -10.27 -5.11
C ASN A 70 -3.06 -9.37 -3.95
N THR A 71 -3.01 -8.04 -4.12
CA THR A 71 -3.50 -7.10 -3.10
C THR A 71 -4.99 -7.35 -2.85
N ARG A 72 -5.78 -7.48 -3.91
CA ARG A 72 -7.23 -7.74 -3.78
C ARG A 72 -7.52 -9.08 -3.12
N ARG A 73 -6.83 -10.15 -3.54
CA ARG A 73 -6.94 -11.47 -2.91
C ARG A 73 -6.61 -11.41 -1.42
N GLY A 74 -5.49 -10.78 -1.07
CA GLY A 74 -5.05 -10.62 0.32
C GLY A 74 -6.03 -9.81 1.16
N VAL A 75 -6.63 -8.75 0.60
CA VAL A 75 -7.68 -7.98 1.29
C VAL A 75 -8.88 -8.86 1.60
N TYR A 76 -9.40 -9.62 0.64
CA TYR A 76 -10.57 -10.47 0.86
C TYR A 76 -10.30 -11.60 1.86
N GLU A 77 -9.13 -12.24 1.74
CA GLU A 77 -8.69 -13.28 2.68
C GLU A 77 -8.48 -12.70 4.09
N TYR A 78 -7.93 -11.50 4.22
CA TYR A 78 -7.80 -10.80 5.51
C TYR A 78 -9.16 -10.56 6.16
N HIS A 79 -10.13 -10.04 5.40
CA HIS A 79 -11.48 -9.78 5.92
C HIS A 79 -12.15 -11.07 6.40
N TRP A 80 -12.01 -12.15 5.63
CA TRP A 80 -12.59 -13.44 5.99
C TRP A 80 -11.92 -14.07 7.22
N THR A 81 -10.59 -14.15 7.23
CA THR A 81 -9.82 -14.74 8.34
C THR A 81 -9.93 -13.95 9.65
N HIS A 82 -10.30 -12.66 9.59
CA HIS A 82 -10.57 -11.82 10.76
C HIS A 82 -12.06 -11.71 11.09
N ALA A 83 -12.88 -12.63 10.57
CA ALA A 83 -14.31 -12.74 10.82
C ALA A 83 -15.13 -11.47 10.49
N LEU A 84 -14.64 -10.65 9.56
CA LEU A 84 -15.33 -9.42 9.13
C LEU A 84 -16.41 -9.69 8.09
N ILE A 85 -16.26 -10.77 7.31
CA ILE A 85 -17.19 -11.17 6.24
C ILE A 85 -17.54 -12.66 6.33
N SER A 86 -18.70 -13.03 5.78
CA SER A 86 -19.20 -14.41 5.77
C SER A 86 -18.52 -15.28 4.70
N ASP A 87 -18.50 -16.60 4.91
CA ASP A 87 -17.96 -17.58 3.96
C ASP A 87 -18.57 -17.43 2.56
N ASN A 88 -19.89 -17.24 2.49
CA ASN A 88 -20.61 -17.04 1.23
C ASN A 88 -20.12 -15.79 0.50
N ASN A 89 -19.90 -14.71 1.23
CA ASN A 89 -19.43 -13.45 0.67
C ASN A 89 -17.97 -13.55 0.21
N TYR A 90 -17.10 -14.19 1.01
CA TYR A 90 -15.71 -14.47 0.62
C TYR A 90 -15.62 -15.30 -0.68
N GLN A 91 -16.40 -16.39 -0.79
CA GLN A 91 -16.45 -17.20 -2.01
C GLN A 91 -16.93 -16.39 -3.22
N GLY A 92 -17.93 -15.52 -3.00
CA GLY A 92 -18.43 -14.61 -4.03
C GLY A 92 -17.39 -13.60 -4.52
N LEU A 93 -16.65 -12.97 -3.60
CA LEU A 93 -15.54 -12.07 -3.91
C LEU A 93 -14.44 -12.80 -4.70
N MET A 94 -14.01 -13.97 -4.24
CA MET A 94 -12.97 -14.76 -4.90
C MET A 94 -13.37 -15.20 -6.32
N LYS A 95 -14.65 -15.47 -6.56
CA LYS A 95 -15.16 -15.90 -7.87
C LYS A 95 -15.37 -14.75 -8.87
N ASN A 96 -15.80 -13.59 -8.37
CA ASN A 96 -16.30 -12.49 -9.20
C ASN A 96 -15.38 -11.27 -9.26
N CYS A 97 -14.50 -11.07 -8.27
CA CYS A 97 -13.75 -9.82 -8.13
C CYS A 97 -12.25 -9.93 -8.44
N ILE A 98 -11.66 -11.12 -8.52
CA ILE A 98 -10.23 -11.25 -8.88
C ILE A 98 -9.97 -10.67 -10.28
N ASP A 99 -10.73 -11.10 -11.29
CA ASP A 99 -10.65 -10.60 -12.67
C ASP A 99 -11.74 -9.56 -13.03
N ILE A 100 -12.38 -8.94 -12.03
CA ILE A 100 -13.51 -7.99 -12.15
C ILE A 100 -14.57 -8.41 -13.19
N LYS A 101 -15.54 -9.20 -12.73
CA LYS A 101 -16.75 -9.55 -13.50
C LYS A 101 -17.91 -8.64 -13.11
N SER A 102 -18.98 -8.61 -13.91
CA SER A 102 -20.15 -7.76 -13.69
C SER A 102 -20.79 -7.90 -12.30
N GLY A 103 -20.69 -9.08 -11.68
CA GLY A 103 -21.21 -9.33 -10.33
C GLY A 103 -20.31 -8.89 -9.17
N CYS A 104 -19.14 -8.29 -9.42
CA CYS A 104 -18.22 -7.95 -8.33
C CYS A 104 -18.79 -6.93 -7.34
N GLN A 105 -19.52 -5.92 -7.85
CA GLN A 105 -20.03 -4.81 -7.05
C GLN A 105 -20.94 -5.29 -5.91
N GLU A 106 -21.83 -6.24 -6.19
CA GLU A 106 -22.74 -6.82 -5.19
C GLU A 106 -21.98 -7.41 -3.99
N PHE A 107 -20.93 -8.19 -4.25
CA PHE A 107 -20.13 -8.81 -3.19
C PHE A 107 -19.26 -7.79 -2.45
N THR A 108 -18.75 -6.75 -3.12
CA THR A 108 -18.01 -5.68 -2.45
C THR A 108 -18.89 -4.83 -1.55
N ASP A 109 -20.13 -4.55 -1.96
CA ASP A 109 -21.10 -3.80 -1.15
C ASP A 109 -21.49 -4.61 0.09
N LYS A 110 -21.79 -5.90 -0.09
CA LYS A 110 -22.08 -6.82 1.01
C LYS A 110 -20.90 -6.96 1.97
N ALA A 111 -19.66 -7.04 1.47
CA ALA A 111 -18.47 -7.12 2.31
C ALA A 111 -18.28 -5.88 3.18
N THR A 112 -18.59 -4.72 2.62
CA THR A 112 -18.56 -3.45 3.35
C THR A 112 -19.60 -3.45 4.47
N GLU A 113 -20.83 -3.86 4.17
CA GLU A 113 -21.91 -3.94 5.17
C GLU A 113 -21.57 -4.93 6.30
N GLU A 114 -21.17 -6.16 5.96
CA GLU A 114 -20.81 -7.19 6.94
C GLU A 114 -19.65 -6.73 7.85
N THR A 115 -18.64 -6.07 7.26
CA THR A 115 -17.50 -5.55 8.02
C THR A 115 -17.93 -4.48 9.02
N VAL A 116 -18.76 -3.51 8.59
CA VAL A 116 -19.27 -2.44 9.44
C VAL A 116 -20.12 -3.01 10.58
N LEU A 117 -21.04 -3.94 10.28
CA LEU A 117 -21.89 -4.58 11.28
C LEU A 117 -21.06 -5.36 12.31
N THR A 118 -20.04 -6.08 11.85
CA THR A 118 -19.12 -6.83 12.71
C THR A 118 -18.36 -5.91 13.66
N LEU A 119 -17.80 -4.81 13.14
CA LEU A 119 -17.07 -3.84 13.94
C LEU A 119 -17.99 -3.14 14.98
N ILE A 120 -19.22 -2.80 14.60
CA ILE A 120 -20.21 -2.23 15.54
C ILE A 120 -20.53 -3.22 16.67
N ARG A 121 -20.74 -4.50 16.34
CA ARG A 121 -20.99 -5.56 17.33
C ARG A 121 -19.80 -5.75 18.26
N ALA A 122 -18.58 -5.84 17.71
CA ALA A 122 -17.36 -5.97 18.49
C ALA A 122 -17.18 -4.78 19.45
N GLY A 123 -17.42 -3.55 18.99
CA GLY A 123 -17.36 -2.35 19.83
C GLY A 123 -18.43 -2.31 20.92
N LYS A 124 -19.64 -2.82 20.67
CA LYS A 124 -20.69 -2.96 21.70
C LYS A 124 -20.28 -3.99 22.76
N ILE A 125 -19.77 -5.15 22.32
CA ILE A 125 -19.30 -6.20 23.23
C ILE A 125 -18.16 -5.66 24.10
N ALA A 126 -17.13 -5.04 23.50
CA ALA A 126 -15.99 -4.51 24.24
C ALA A 126 -16.38 -3.52 25.34
N ARG A 127 -17.38 -2.65 25.08
CA ARG A 127 -17.95 -1.75 26.10
C ARG A 127 -18.67 -2.50 27.21
N GLN A 128 -19.38 -3.58 26.90
CA GLN A 128 -20.13 -4.37 27.87
C GLN A 128 -19.23 -5.17 28.81
N ILE A 129 -18.03 -5.56 28.36
CA ILE A 129 -17.04 -6.31 29.16
C ILE A 129 -15.93 -5.41 29.74
N HIS A 130 -16.12 -4.08 29.75
CA HIS A 130 -15.17 -3.09 30.26
C HIS A 130 -13.74 -3.22 29.72
N ILE A 131 -13.57 -3.71 28.48
CA ILE A 131 -12.27 -3.67 27.82
C ILE A 131 -12.06 -2.24 27.31
N SER A 132 -11.19 -1.50 28.00
CA SER A 132 -10.63 -0.26 27.48
C SER A 132 -9.63 -0.59 26.38
N PHE A 133 -9.95 -0.27 25.13
CA PHE A 133 -8.93 -0.19 24.10
C PHE A 133 -7.95 0.91 24.49
N ALA A 134 -6.68 0.57 24.63
CA ALA A 134 -5.62 1.57 24.75
C ALA A 134 -5.69 2.46 23.50
N ARG A 135 -5.88 3.76 23.70
CA ARG A 135 -5.67 4.74 22.63
C ARG A 135 -4.19 4.67 22.27
N ILE A 136 -3.89 4.24 21.05
CA ILE A 136 -2.57 4.40 20.44
C ILE A 136 -2.38 5.88 20.12
#